data_AF-A0A1M7NSD7-F1
#
_entry.id   AF-A0A1M7NSD7-F1
#
_cell.length_a   1.000
_cell.length_b   1.000
_cell.length_c   1.000
_cell.angle_alpha   90.00
_cell.angle_beta   90.00
_cell.angle_gamma   90.00
#
_symmetry.space_group_name_H-M   'P 1'
#
loop_
_entity.id
_entity.type
_entity.pdbx_description
1 polymer ?
#
loop_
_entity_poly.entity_id
_entity_poly.type
_entity_poly.pdbx_seq_one_letter_code
_entity_poly.pdbx_strand_id
1 'polypeptide(L)' 'MRMKTSYLDYYKMILQKVSFDYQLLKKELTKANQILTKDEKSKLRKWMLQNGLFTEVSGDEHRFNMS' A
#
# COMPACT_ATOMS: atom_id res chain seq x y z
N MET A 1 -11.99 -21.13 11.33
CA MET A 1 -11.57 -20.00 10.48
C MET A 1 -10.05 -19.88 10.59
N ARG A 2 -9.28 -20.29 9.56
CA ARG A 2 -7.80 -20.27 9.64
C ARG A 2 -7.32 -18.83 9.43
N MET A 3 -7.07 -18.12 10.52
CA MET A 3 -6.23 -16.92 10.52
C MET A 3 -4.80 -17.35 10.18
N LYS A 4 -4.48 -17.48 8.89
CA LYS A 4 -3.09 -17.36 8.47
C LYS A 4 -2.78 -15.88 8.57
N THR A 5 -2.26 -15.43 9.71
CA THR A 5 -1.73 -14.08 9.88
C THR A 5 -0.48 -13.94 9.02
N SER A 6 -0.67 -13.82 7.71
CA SER A 6 0.38 -13.43 6.79
C SER A 6 0.77 -11.98 7.10
N TYR A 7 2.04 -11.64 6.87
CA TYR A 7 2.56 -10.28 7.06
C TYR A 7 1.69 -9.24 6.35
N LEU A 8 1.10 -9.59 5.19
CA LEU A 8 0.13 -8.76 4.50
C LEU A 8 -1.06 -8.33 5.37
N ASP A 9 -1.67 -9.26 6.11
CA ASP A 9 -2.87 -8.99 6.90
C ASP A 9 -2.54 -8.16 8.16
N TYR A 10 -1.41 -8.45 8.77
CA TYR A 10 -0.83 -7.65 9.85
C TYR A 10 -0.62 -6.19 9.41
N TYR A 11 0.00 -6.00 8.24
CA TYR A 11 0.24 -4.66 7.70
C TYR A 11 -1.04 -3.95 7.25
N LYS A 12 -2.04 -4.64 6.70
CA LYS A 12 -3.36 -4.03 6.43
C LYS A 12 -3.97 -3.45 7.69
N MET A 13 -3.96 -4.20 8.79
CA MET A 13 -4.52 -3.75 10.06
C MET A 13 -3.76 -2.54 10.63
N ILE A 14 -2.43 -2.55 10.54
CA ILE A 14 -1.60 -1.40 10.94
C ILE A 14 -1.91 -0.19 10.07
N LEU A 15 -1.85 -0.33 8.75
CA LEU A 15 -2.07 0.77 7.80
C LEU A 15 -3.46 1.39 7.96
N GLN A 16 -4.47 0.58 8.26
CA GLN A 16 -5.80 1.08 8.59
C GLN A 16 -5.82 1.83 9.93
N LYS A 17 -5.12 1.33 10.95
CA LYS A 17 -5.01 2.02 12.25
C LYS A 17 -4.25 3.33 12.14
N VAL A 18 -3.21 3.40 11.32
CA VAL A 18 -2.37 4.59 11.17
C VAL A 18 -2.80 5.48 9.99
N SER A 19 -3.92 5.17 9.33
CA SER A 19 -4.38 5.90 8.14
C SER A 19 -4.75 7.35 8.41
N PHE A 20 -5.05 7.69 9.67
CA PHE A 20 -5.32 9.06 10.09
C PHE A 20 -4.05 9.94 10.09
N ASP A 21 -2.86 9.33 10.17
CA ASP A 21 -1.58 10.04 10.26
C ASP A 21 -0.69 9.69 9.07
N TYR A 22 -0.61 10.60 8.10
CA TYR A 22 0.10 10.38 6.86
C TYR A 22 1.60 10.06 7.06
N GLN A 23 2.25 10.67 8.05
CA GLN A 23 3.66 10.40 8.31
C GLN A 23 3.88 8.98 8.86
N LEU A 24 2.99 8.55 9.76
CA LEU A 24 3.04 7.20 10.33
C LEU A 24 2.66 6.14 9.30
N LEU A 25 1.61 6.39 8.50
CA LEU A 25 1.22 5.55 7.37
C LEU A 25 2.38 5.33 6.40
N LYS A 26 3.09 6.39 6.02
CA LYS A 26 4.24 6.29 5.10
C LYS A 26 5.37 5.43 5.70
N LYS A 27 5.69 5.61 6.99
CA LYS A 27 6.71 4.81 7.69
C LYS A 27 6.36 3.32 7.71
N GLU A 28 5.12 3.00 8.08
CA GLU A 28 4.66 1.62 8.15
C GLU A 28 4.54 0.99 6.77
N LEU A 29 4.14 1.77 5.74
CA LEU A 29 4.12 1.32 4.35
C LEU A 29 5.53 1.02 3.82
N THR A 30 6.53 1.85 4.15
CA THR A 30 7.92 1.58 3.80
C THR A 30 8.41 0.27 4.42
N LYS A 31 8.09 0.02 5.70
CA LYS A 31 8.42 -1.25 6.37
C LYS A 31 7.70 -2.43 5.71
N ALA A 32 6.41 -2.29 5.43
CA ALA A 32 5.63 -3.29 4.72
C ALA A 32 6.28 -3.62 3.35
N ASN A 33 6.71 -2.60 2.60
CA ASN A 33 7.41 -2.79 1.34
C ASN A 33 8.81 -3.42 1.48
N GLN A 34 9.44 -3.40 2.65
CA GLN A 34 10.71 -4.11 2.88
C GLN A 34 10.48 -5.57 3.27
N ILE A 35 9.42 -5.86 4.04
CA ILE A 35 9.14 -7.19 4.57
C ILE A 35 8.33 -8.06 3.58
N LEU A 36 7.34 -7.46 2.91
CA LEU A 36 6.44 -8.19 2.02
C LEU A 36 7.16 -8.65 0.76
N THR A 37 6.75 -9.80 0.25
CA THR A 37 7.22 -10.31 -1.05
C THR A 37 6.60 -9.50 -2.20
N LYS A 38 7.14 -9.62 -3.43
CA LYS A 38 6.60 -8.93 -4.63
C LYS A 38 5.10 -9.16 -4.82
N ASP A 39 4.63 -10.40 -4.61
CA ASP A 39 3.22 -10.77 -4.72
C ASP A 39 2.37 -10.09 -3.63
N GLU A 40 2.85 -10.11 -2.39
CA GLU A 40 2.15 -9.45 -1.28
C GLU A 40 2.14 -7.93 -1.41
N LYS A 41 3.20 -7.31 -1.91
CA LYS A 41 3.21 -5.86 -2.21
C LYS A 41 2.15 -5.49 -3.24
N SER A 42 1.99 -6.32 -4.28
CA SER A 42 0.97 -6.11 -5.31
C SER A 42 -0.46 -6.22 -4.73
N LYS A 43 -0.69 -7.21 -3.85
CA LYS A 43 -1.95 -7.36 -3.11
C LYS A 43 -2.20 -6.20 -2.14
N LEU A 44 -1.15 -5.74 -1.43
CA LEU A 44 -1.24 -4.63 -0.50
C LEU A 44 -1.59 -3.34 -1.24
N ARG A 45 -0.90 -3.03 -2.34
CA ARG A 45 -1.21 -1.87 -3.19
C ARG A 45 -2.65 -1.88 -3.67
N LYS A 46 -3.13 -3.00 -4.24
CA LYS A 46 -4.53 -3.13 -4.66
C LYS A 46 -5.51 -2.85 -3.52
N TRP A 47 -5.24 -3.39 -2.34
CA TRP A 47 -6.07 -3.15 -1.16
C TRP A 47 -6.05 -1.67 -0.73
N MET A 48 -4.90 -1.01 -0.74
CA MET A 48 -4.80 0.41 -0.39
C MET A 48 -5.52 1.32 -1.38
N LEU A 49 -5.42 1.02 -2.69
CA LEU A 49 -6.18 1.69 -3.75
C LEU A 49 -7.69 1.55 -3.54
N GLN A 50 -8.17 0.34 -3.21
CA GLN A 50 -9.59 0.10 -2.91
C GLN A 50 -10.08 0.86 -1.66
N ASN A 51 -9.21 1.09 -0.69
CA ASN A 51 -9.54 1.80 0.55
C ASN A 51 -9.28 3.32 0.46
N GLY A 52 -8.82 3.84 -0.68
CA GLY A 52 -8.47 5.25 -0.85
C GLY A 52 -7.25 5.71 -0.03
N LEU A 53 -6.45 4.78 0.50
CA LEU A 53 -5.28 5.05 1.34
C LEU A 53 -4.04 5.41 0.51
N PHE A 54 -4.07 5.13 -0.79
CA PHE A 54 -2.96 5.36 -1.70
C PHE A 54 -3.50 5.82 -3.04
N THR A 55 -3.13 7.03 -3.45
CA THR A 55 -3.24 7.42 -4.85
C THR A 55 -1.96 6.92 -5.50
N GLU A 56 -2.06 5.88 -6.31
CA GLU A 56 -0.97 5.59 -7.22
C GLU A 56 -0.95 6.81 -8.16
N VAL A 57 0.04 7.69 -7.99
CA VAL A 57 0.42 8.60 -9.06
C VAL A 57 0.96 7.66 -10.12
N SER A 58 0.08 7.19 -11.00
CA SER A 58 0.43 6.41 -12.17
C SER A 58 1.38 7.28 -12.97
N GLY A 59 2.68 7.06 -12.77
CA GLY A 59 3.76 7.62 -13.58
C GLY A 59 3.81 6.97 -14.96
N ASP A 60 2.65 6.88 -15.61
CA ASP A 60 2.51 6.90 -17.06
C ASP A 60 2.23 8.35 -17.48
N GLU A 61 3.04 9.29 -16.98
CA GLU A 61 3.26 10.57 -17.67
C GLU A 61 4.35 10.36 -18.73
N HIS A 62 4.05 9.51 -19.70
CA HIS A 62 4.65 9.60 -21.02
C HIS A 62 3.56 9.95 -22.01
N ARG A 63 3.05 11.17 -21.87
CA ARG A 63 2.55 11.90 -23.03
C ARG A 63 3.17 13.28 -23.04
N PHE A 64 4.36 13.32 -23.64
CA PHE A 64 4.92 14.48 -24.31
C PHE A 64 3.81 15.29 -25.04
N ASN A 65 3.81 16.60 -24.78
CA ASN A 65 3.48 17.75 -25.63
C ASN A 65 2.60 17.55 -26.88
N MET A 66 1.43 18.20 -26.91
CA MET A 66 0.82 18.96 -28.04
C MET A 66 -0.60 19.38 -27.57
N SER A 67 -1.08 20.63 -27.58
CA SER A 67 -0.72 21.89 -28.21
C SER A 67 -1.27 23.05 -27.38
#